data_AF-A0A914XBP5-F1
#
_entry.id   AF-A0A914XBP5-F1
#
_cell.length_a   1.000
_cell.length_b   1.000
_cell.length_c   1.000
_cell.angle_alpha   90.00
_cell.angle_beta   90.00
_cell.angle_gamma   90.00
#
_symmetry.space_group_name_H-M   'P 1'
#
loop_
_entity.id
_entity.type
_entity.pdbx_description
1 polymer ?
#
loop_
_entity_poly.entity_id
_entity_poly.type
_entity_poly.pdbx_seq_one_letter_code
_entity_poly.pdbx_strand_id
1 'polypeptide(L)'
;MDKQKQKAIEHHNVALINNIDPQAVVDNMFVSLLSLVEKEFIKKSNSTRRDTNCELIFILFRKREELEPFERFVEALKKTDASHKILAKAILKTYKQDKGTTGFETVSRTSLTGAEETNYGLQM
;
A
#
# COMPACT_ATOMS: atom_id res chain seq x y z
N MET A 1 -2.71 10.81 5.43
CA MET A 1 -2.95 9.66 4.54
C MET A 1 -4.28 9.02 4.90
N ASP A 2 -5.17 8.81 3.94
CA ASP A 2 -6.39 8.03 4.17
C ASP A 2 -6.10 6.52 4.36
N LYS A 3 -7.07 5.78 4.91
CA LYS A 3 -6.91 4.36 5.25
C LYS A 3 -6.67 3.46 4.03
N GLN A 4 -7.24 3.78 2.86
CA GLN A 4 -7.07 2.96 1.66
C GLN A 4 -5.67 3.13 1.09
N LYS A 5 -5.17 4.36 1.04
CA LYS A 5 -3.79 4.68 0.63
C LYS A 5 -2.76 4.04 1.58
N GLN A 6 -3.01 4.10 2.88
CA GLN A 6 -2.14 3.47 3.87
C GLN A 6 -2.10 1.94 3.69
N LYS A 7 -3.26 1.28 3.57
CA LYS A 7 -3.35 -0.16 3.31
C LYS A 7 -2.61 -0.59 2.05
N ALA A 8 -2.69 0.21 0.98
CA ALA A 8 -1.96 -0.08 -0.24
C ALA A 8 -0.44 -0.07 -0.04
N ILE A 9 0.10 0.84 0.78
CA ILE A 9 1.53 0.84 1.13
C ILE A 9 1.85 -0.36 2.04
N GLU A 10 1.02 -0.60 3.06
CA GLU A 10 1.22 -1.68 4.03
C GLU A 10 1.23 -3.07 3.37
N HIS A 11 0.39 -3.29 2.35
CA HIS A 11 0.37 -4.52 1.57
C HIS A 11 1.73 -4.83 0.91
N HIS A 12 2.53 -3.80 0.62
CA HIS A 12 3.85 -3.93 -0.01
C HIS A 12 5.00 -3.62 0.97
N ASN A 13 4.75 -3.50 2.28
CA ASN A 13 5.75 -3.08 3.27
C ASN A 13 7.02 -3.94 3.25
N VAL A 14 6.90 -5.25 3.15
CA VAL A 14 8.08 -6.15 3.13
C VAL A 14 8.97 -5.83 1.93
N ALA A 15 8.37 -5.61 0.76
CA ALA A 15 9.11 -5.29 -0.44
C ALA A 15 9.73 -3.88 -0.37
N LEU A 16 8.99 -2.91 0.16
CA LEU A 16 9.49 -1.55 0.38
C LEU A 16 10.68 -1.55 1.33
N ILE A 17 10.54 -2.19 2.48
CA ILE A 17 11.57 -2.24 3.54
C ILE A 17 12.87 -2.89 3.06
N ASN A 18 12.79 -3.93 2.23
CA ASN A 18 13.98 -4.68 1.82
C ASN A 18 14.65 -4.14 0.56
N ASN A 19 13.88 -3.55 -0.37
CA ASN A 19 14.33 -3.38 -1.75
C ASN A 19 14.49 -1.93 -2.19
N ILE A 20 13.99 -0.94 -1.44
CA ILE A 20 14.17 0.46 -1.85
C ILE A 20 15.49 1.04 -1.34
N ASP A 21 16.05 1.97 -2.11
CA ASP A 21 17.07 2.90 -1.68
C ASP A 21 16.39 4.16 -1.11
N PRO A 22 16.41 4.37 0.22
CA PRO A 22 15.69 5.48 0.83
C PRO A 22 16.27 6.84 0.41
N GLN A 23 17.58 6.94 0.13
CA GLN A 23 18.20 8.21 -0.25
C GLN A 23 17.79 8.59 -1.67
N ALA A 24 17.90 7.66 -2.61
CA ALA A 24 17.51 7.89 -4.00
C ALA A 24 16.00 8.18 -4.14
N VAL A 25 15.17 7.58 -3.28
CA VAL A 25 13.74 7.91 -3.22
C VAL A 25 13.53 9.33 -2.64
N VAL A 26 14.18 9.68 -1.53
CA VAL A 26 14.07 11.03 -0.92
C VAL A 26 14.56 12.14 -1.85
N ASP A 27 15.61 11.90 -2.64
CA ASP A 27 16.09 12.86 -3.64
C ASP A 27 15.08 13.14 -4.74
N ASN A 28 14.26 12.14 -5.07
CA ASN A 28 13.17 12.25 -6.03
C ASN A 28 11.84 12.73 -5.40
N MET A 29 11.77 12.87 -4.07
CA MET A 29 10.59 13.39 -3.39
C MET A 29 10.51 14.91 -3.53
N PHE A 30 9.28 15.38 -3.77
CA PHE A 30 8.96 16.79 -3.82
C PHE A 30 9.36 17.50 -2.52
N VAL A 31 9.96 18.70 -2.64
CA VAL A 31 10.62 19.38 -1.51
C VAL A 31 9.68 19.66 -0.34
N SER A 32 8.39 19.90 -0.58
CA SER A 32 7.44 20.19 0.49
C SER A 32 6.92 18.96 1.25
N LEU A 33 7.19 17.74 0.78
CA LEU A 33 6.71 16.53 1.46
C LEU A 33 7.50 16.25 2.74
N LEU A 34 8.83 16.32 2.64
CA LEU A 34 9.75 16.11 3.75
C LEU A 34 10.43 17.43 4.09
N SER A 35 10.42 17.79 5.36
CA SER A 35 11.22 18.89 5.88
C SER A 35 12.72 18.62 5.66
N LEU A 36 13.53 19.67 5.65
CA LEU A 36 14.98 19.53 5.53
C LEU A 36 15.55 18.60 6.62
N VAL A 37 15.02 18.69 7.85
CA VAL A 37 15.44 17.83 8.97
C VAL A 37 15.15 16.36 8.69
N GLU A 38 13.97 16.02 8.17
CA GLU A 38 13.62 14.64 7.83
C GLU A 38 14.46 14.11 6.67
N LYS A 39 14.73 14.95 5.65
CA LYS A 39 15.61 14.57 4.53
C LYS A 39 17.02 14.28 5.02
N GLU A 40 17.56 15.15 5.86
CA GLU A 40 18.90 14.99 6.44
C GLU A 40 18.97 13.76 7.35
N PHE A 41 17.92 13.51 8.14
CA PHE A 41 17.82 12.31 8.97
C PHE A 41 17.91 11.03 8.12
N ILE A 42 17.14 10.94 7.03
CA ILE A 42 17.19 9.77 6.14
C ILE A 42 18.54 9.64 5.43
N LYS A 43 19.14 10.75 4.98
CA LYS A 43 20.42 10.76 4.26
C LYS A 43 21.62 10.43 5.14
N LYS A 44 21.61 10.90 6.39
CA LYS A 44 22.72 10.76 7.35
C LYS A 44 22.49 9.64 8.37
N SER A 45 21.42 8.88 8.23
CA SER A 45 21.13 7.73 9.09
C SER A 45 22.32 6.78 9.12
N ASN A 46 22.81 6.48 10.32
CA ASN A 46 23.82 5.43 10.56
C ASN A 46 23.17 4.06 10.83
N SER A 47 21.85 3.96 10.68
CA SER A 47 21.09 2.72 10.86
C SER A 47 21.15 1.84 9.62
N THR A 48 20.63 0.63 9.70
CA THR A 48 20.57 -0.24 8.52
C THR A 48 19.66 0.38 7.45
N ARG A 49 19.86 0.01 6.18
CA ARG A 49 18.95 0.42 5.09
C ARG A 49 17.51 0.03 5.40
N ARG A 50 17.32 -1.14 6.00
CA ARG A 50 16.02 -1.67 6.41
C ARG A 50 15.33 -0.74 7.41
N ASP A 51 16.05 -0.32 8.46
CA ASP A 51 15.50 0.57 9.49
C ASP A 51 15.19 1.95 8.89
N THR A 52 16.08 2.47 8.04
CA THR A 52 15.86 3.75 7.35
C THR A 52 14.63 3.70 6.43
N ASN A 53 14.38 2.56 5.78
CA ASN A 53 13.16 2.35 4.99
C ASN A 53 11.90 2.31 5.86
N CYS A 54 11.95 1.65 7.04
CA CYS A 54 10.86 1.68 8.01
C CYS A 54 10.55 3.11 8.47
N GLU A 55 11.58 3.88 8.81
CA GLU A 55 11.44 5.28 9.23
C GLU A 55 10.82 6.14 8.12
N LEU A 56 11.27 5.98 6.88
CA LEU A 56 10.69 6.69 5.75
C LEU A 56 9.19 6.41 5.61
N ILE A 57 8.78 5.14 5.69
CA ILE A 57 7.36 4.74 5.63
C ILE A 57 6.58 5.35 6.80
N PHE A 58 7.14 5.31 8.01
CA PHE A 58 6.51 5.88 9.19
C PHE A 58 6.32 7.41 9.07
N ILE A 59 7.33 8.11 8.57
CA ILE A 59 7.25 9.56 8.30
C ILE A 59 6.11 9.84 7.31
N LEU A 60 6.03 9.07 6.22
CA LEU A 60 4.97 9.23 5.20
C LEU A 60 3.56 9.07 5.77
N PHE A 61 3.34 8.09 6.66
CA PHE A 61 2.02 7.88 7.28
C PHE A 61 1.61 9.03 8.21
N ARG A 62 2.58 9.74 8.78
CA ARG A 62 2.34 10.89 9.67
C ARG A 62 2.13 12.20 8.91
N LYS A 63 2.31 12.22 7.59
CA LYS A 63 2.08 13.43 6.79
C LYS A 63 0.59 13.74 6.64
N ARG A 64 0.31 15.05 6.68
CA ARG A 64 -1.02 15.61 6.42
C ARG A 64 -1.45 15.26 5.00
N GLU A 65 -2.73 14.99 4.83
CA GLU A 65 -3.29 14.61 3.51
C GLU A 65 -3.14 15.70 2.46
N GLU A 66 -3.15 16.98 2.87
CA GLU A 66 -2.93 18.14 1.99
C GLU A 66 -1.58 18.15 1.27
N LEU A 67 -0.61 17.37 1.76
CA LEU A 67 0.70 17.20 1.13
C LEU A 67 0.74 16.04 0.13
N GLU A 68 -0.39 15.35 -0.06
CA GLU A 68 -0.55 14.21 -0.97
C GLU A 68 0.55 13.14 -0.80
N PRO A 69 0.83 12.68 0.43
CA PRO A 69 2.03 11.89 0.72
C PRO A 69 2.12 10.59 -0.07
N PHE A 70 0.98 9.96 -0.33
CA PHE A 70 0.90 8.74 -1.13
C PHE A 70 1.30 8.99 -2.58
N GLU A 71 0.67 9.98 -3.22
CA GLU A 71 0.89 10.33 -4.63
C GLU A 71 2.35 10.72 -4.86
N ARG A 72 2.89 11.56 -3.96
CA ARG A 72 4.27 12.05 -4.03
C ARG A 72 5.29 10.93 -3.80
N PHE A 73 5.00 10.00 -2.88
CA PHE A 73 5.84 8.82 -2.67
C PHE A 73 5.85 7.89 -3.90
N VAL A 74 4.68 7.57 -4.44
CA VAL A 74 4.54 6.75 -5.65
C VAL A 74 5.23 7.42 -6.85
N GLU A 75 5.14 8.75 -6.97
CA GLU A 75 5.84 9.52 -7.99
C GLU A 75 7.37 9.44 -7.82
N ALA A 76 7.87 9.59 -6.58
CA ALA A 76 9.29 9.48 -6.29
C ALA A 76 9.85 8.10 -6.67
N LEU A 77 9.16 7.02 -6.28
CA LEU A 77 9.51 5.65 -6.68
C LEU A 77 9.56 5.47 -8.21
N LYS A 78 8.65 6.13 -8.95
CA LYS A 78 8.66 6.09 -10.42
C LYS A 78 9.84 6.82 -11.03
N LYS A 79 10.49 7.74 -10.33
CA LYS A 79 11.63 8.53 -10.83
C LYS A 79 12.98 7.93 -10.47
N THR A 80 13.05 7.02 -9.50
CA THR A 80 14.30 6.39 -9.03
C THR A 80 14.91 5.41 -10.05
N ASP A 81 14.50 4.14 -10.07
CA ASP A 81 15.01 3.12 -11.01
C ASP A 81 13.91 2.13 -11.44
N ALA A 82 14.28 1.13 -12.25
CA ALA A 82 13.34 0.14 -12.78
C ALA A 82 12.66 -0.70 -11.68
N SER A 83 13.39 -1.09 -10.63
CA SER A 83 12.86 -1.89 -9.52
C SER A 83 11.84 -1.09 -8.69
N HIS A 84 12.16 0.17 -8.41
CA HIS A 84 11.26 1.09 -7.70
C HIS A 84 10.01 1.41 -8.53
N LYS A 85 10.16 1.58 -9.85
CA LYS A 85 9.03 1.76 -10.79
C LYS A 85 8.05 0.59 -10.75
N ILE A 86 8.54 -0.65 -10.64
CA ILE A 86 7.69 -1.85 -10.53
C ILE A 86 6.89 -1.81 -9.23
N LEU A 87 7.55 -1.51 -8.10
CA LEU A 87 6.88 -1.37 -6.80
C LEU A 87 5.83 -0.25 -6.82
N ALA A 88 6.14 0.89 -7.41
CA ALA A 88 5.20 2.00 -7.54
C ALA A 88 3.94 1.61 -8.33
N LYS A 89 4.09 0.83 -9.40
CA LYS A 89 2.95 0.30 -10.18
C LYS A 89 2.13 -0.69 -9.37
N ALA A 90 2.78 -1.57 -8.60
CA ALA A 90 2.10 -2.55 -7.75
C ALA A 90 1.26 -1.87 -6.65
N ILE A 91 1.85 -0.90 -5.93
CA ILE A 91 1.15 -0.12 -4.90
C ILE A 91 -0.04 0.62 -5.49
N LEU A 92 0.14 1.29 -6.63
CA LEU A 92 -0.94 2.03 -7.28
C LEU A 92 -2.06 1.09 -7.76
N LYS A 93 -1.72 -0.13 -8.22
CA LYS A 93 -2.70 -1.14 -8.59
C LYS A 93 -3.52 -1.58 -7.39
N THR A 94 -2.88 -1.89 -6.25
CA THR A 94 -3.56 -2.27 -5.00
C THR A 94 -4.52 -1.17 -4.56
N TYR A 95 -4.07 0.09 -4.52
CA TYR A 95 -4.94 1.22 -4.18
C TYR A 95 -6.17 1.34 -5.10
N LYS A 96 -5.98 1.18 -6.42
CA LYS A 96 -7.08 1.24 -7.39
C LYS A 96 -8.07 0.08 -7.25
N GLN A 97 -7.58 -1.12 -6.94
CA GLN A 97 -8.43 -2.29 -6.72
C GLN A 97 -9.29 -2.09 -5.46
N ASP A 98 -8.69 -1.62 -4.36
CA ASP A 98 -9.41 -1.32 -3.11
C ASP A 98 -10.42 -0.18 -3.26
N LYS A 99 -10.12 0.80 -4.13
CA LYS A 99 -11.08 1.86 -4.46
C LYS A 99 -12.22 1.34 -5.34
N GLY A 100 -11.94 0.39 -6.24
CA GLY A 100 -12.92 -0.23 -7.14
C GLY A 100 -13.85 -1.26 -6.47
N THR A 101 -13.44 -1.88 -5.37
CA THR A 101 -14.26 -2.83 -4.60
C THR A 101 -15.25 -2.19 -3.63
N THR A 102 -15.26 -0.87 -3.48
CA THR A 102 -16.31 -0.18 -2.69
C THR A 102 -17.69 -0.15 -3.35
N GLY A 103 -17.86 -0.77 -4.53
CA GLY A 103 -19.13 -0.84 -5.26
C GLY A 103 -19.68 -2.24 -5.57
N PHE A 104 -19.01 -3.33 -5.17
CA PHE A 104 -19.47 -4.68 -5.49
C PHE A 104 -19.10 -5.67 -4.38
N GLU A 105 -20.06 -5.92 -3.49
CA GLU A 105 -20.26 -7.14 -2.69
C GLU A 105 -21.42 -6.80 -1.73
N THR A 106 -22.68 -6.90 -2.14
CA THR A 106 -23.42 -8.18 -2.14
C THR A 106 -24.49 -8.18 -3.23
N VAL A 107 -24.23 -8.84 -4.35
CA VAL A 107 -25.28 -9.22 -5.30
C VAL A 107 -25.21 -10.72 -5.54
N SER A 108 -26.27 -11.38 -5.09
CA SER A 108 -26.80 -12.66 -5.57
C SER A 108 -25.92 -13.90 -5.45
N ARG A 109 -25.97 -14.54 -4.28
CA ARG A 109 -25.88 -16.00 -4.20
C ARG A 109 -27.26 -16.58 -4.54
N THR A 110 -27.56 -16.72 -5.83
CA THR A 110 -28.78 -17.40 -6.30
C THR A 110 -28.47 -18.88 -6.56
N SER A 111 -29.19 -19.71 -5.79
CA SER A 111 -29.58 -21.09 -6.09
C SER A 111 -28.50 -22.17 -6.13
N LEU A 112 -28.32 -22.85 -4.99
CA LEU A 112 -28.29 -24.31 -5.00
C LEU A 112 -29.68 -24.78 -4.57
N THR A 113 -30.47 -25.19 -5.55
CA THR A 113 -31.66 -26.02 -5.36
C THR A 113 -31.28 -27.28 -4.61
N GLY A 114 -31.99 -27.55 -3.51
CA GLY A 114 -31.82 -28.75 -2.70
C GLY A 114 -32.66 -28.72 -1.42
N ALA A 115 -33.92 -28.28 -1.51
CA ALA A 115 -34.96 -28.91 -0.69
C ALA A 115 -35.23 -30.27 -1.38
N GLU A 116 -35.38 -31.40 -0.72
CA GLU A 116 -36.28 -31.63 0.41
C GLU A 116 -35.66 -32.56 1.48
N GLU A 117 -36.04 -32.28 2.72
CA GLU A 117 -35.77 -33.06 3.91
C GLU A 117 -36.75 -34.26 4.04
N THR A 118 -36.23 -35.34 4.62
CA THR A 118 -36.87 -36.23 5.62
C THR A 118 -37.97 -37.25 5.24
N ASN A 119 -37.61 -38.53 5.46
CA ASN A 119 -38.16 -39.47 6.46
C ASN A 119 -39.63 -39.96 6.33
N TYR A 120 -39.83 -41.28 6.24
CA TYR A 120 -40.66 -42.15 7.10
C TYR A 120 -40.76 -43.56 6.48
N GLY A 121 -40.74 -44.60 7.32
CA GLY A 121 -40.57 -46.00 6.92
C GLY A 121 -41.84 -46.81 6.63
N LEU A 122 -41.63 -48.14 6.73
CA LEU A 122 -42.58 -49.28 6.79
C LEU A 122 -43.23 -49.80 5.49
N GLN A 123 -43.07 -51.14 5.34
CA GLN A 123 -43.99 -52.16 4.77
C GLN A 123 -44.30 -52.06 3.26
N MET A 124 -44.27 -53.13 2.45
CA MET A 124 -44.30 -54.59 2.65
C MET A 124 -43.37 -55.29 1.66
#